data_AF-A0A0C2G232-F1
#
_entry.id   AF-A0A0C2G232-F1
#
_cell.length_a   1.000
_cell.length_b   1.000
_cell.length_c   1.000
_cell.angle_alpha   90.00
_cell.angle_beta   90.00
_cell.angle_gamma   90.00
#
_symmetry.space_group_name_H-M   'P 1'
#
loop_
_entity.id
_entity.type
_entity.pdbx_description
1 polymer ?
#
loop_
_entity_poly.entity_id
_entity_poly.type
_entity_poly.pdbx_seq_one_letter_code
_entity_poly.pdbx_strand_id
1 'polypeptide(L)'
;MLNRKLHLRDMLYYSICPVFPMCGLYVVGSSLNGFGNNTSDMDLCLMITNKDLDQKTDAVVVLNMILSTLQHTEWVSHQKLILAKVPILRIKFAAPFSDITVDLNANNSVAIKNTHLLCYYSSFDWRVRPLVSVVKEWAKRKGGTEPGVLPSLQQMFPRRFANKCDVRTLNVTLPLDTPATSEWHYSDKSTLGELLIGFLDYYANKFE
;
A
#
# COMPACT_ATOMS: atom_id res chain seq x y z
N MET A 1 -6.71 11.19 -14.04
CA MET A 1 -6.04 11.21 -12.72
C MET A 1 -4.73 10.41 -12.73
N LEU A 2 -4.74 9.16 -13.21
CA LEU A 2 -3.51 8.34 -13.29
C LEU A 2 -2.38 9.01 -14.10
N ASN A 3 -2.69 9.61 -15.26
CA ASN A 3 -1.67 10.31 -16.05
C ASN A 3 -1.00 11.48 -15.29
N ARG A 4 -1.76 12.21 -14.45
CA ARG A 4 -1.22 13.27 -13.59
C ARG A 4 -0.27 12.70 -12.53
N LYS A 5 -0.66 11.58 -11.90
CA LYS A 5 0.19 10.83 -10.96
C LYS A 5 1.48 10.36 -11.64
N LEU A 6 1.40 9.76 -12.82
CA LEU A 6 2.57 9.29 -13.57
C LEU A 6 3.51 10.44 -13.96
N HIS A 7 2.96 11.56 -14.44
CA HIS A 7 3.76 12.74 -14.75
C HIS A 7 4.45 13.31 -13.50
N LEU A 8 3.74 13.40 -12.37
CA LEU A 8 4.35 13.82 -11.10
C LEU A 8 5.46 12.86 -10.64
N ARG A 9 5.30 11.55 -10.86
CA ARG A 9 6.36 10.56 -10.61
C ARG A 9 7.59 10.82 -11.48
N ASP A 10 7.40 11.16 -12.76
CA ASP A 10 8.52 11.47 -13.65
C ASP A 10 9.24 12.75 -13.19
N MET A 11 8.51 13.79 -12.77
CA MET A 11 9.11 14.99 -12.18
C MET A 11 9.95 14.67 -10.93
N LEU A 12 9.39 13.90 -9.99
CA LEU A 12 10.10 13.42 -8.80
C LEU A 12 11.36 12.62 -9.18
N TYR A 13 11.25 11.72 -10.16
CA TYR A 13 12.36 10.91 -10.63
C TYR A 13 13.52 11.78 -11.14
N TYR A 14 13.24 12.76 -12.01
CA TYR A 14 14.28 13.64 -12.55
C TYR A 14 14.93 14.53 -11.48
N SER A 15 14.22 14.89 -10.41
CA SER A 15 14.82 15.61 -9.28
C SER A 15 15.65 14.73 -8.34
N ILE A 16 15.35 13.44 -8.24
CA ILE A 16 16.06 12.51 -7.35
C ILE A 16 17.29 11.89 -8.05
N CYS A 17 17.23 11.70 -9.38
CA CYS A 17 18.27 11.06 -10.18
C CYS A 17 19.69 11.65 -10.01
N PRO A 18 19.88 12.98 -9.87
CA PRO A 18 21.21 13.55 -9.60
C PRO A 18 21.86 13.08 -8.29
N VAL A 19 21.05 12.73 -7.28
CA VAL A 19 21.54 12.25 -5.97
C VAL A 19 21.71 10.74 -5.96
N PHE A 20 20.82 10.02 -6.66
CA PHE A 20 20.88 8.57 -6.79
C PHE A 20 20.86 8.18 -8.27
N PRO A 21 22.04 8.23 -8.94
CA PRO A 21 22.18 7.73 -10.30
C PRO A 21 21.76 6.25 -10.35
N MET A 22 21.08 5.84 -11.41
CA MET A 22 20.59 4.46 -11.60
C MET A 22 19.50 4.00 -10.62
N CYS A 23 18.87 4.91 -9.86
CA CYS A 23 17.70 4.55 -9.08
C CYS A 23 16.49 4.21 -9.97
N GLY A 24 15.55 3.44 -9.43
CA GLY A 24 14.23 3.21 -10.01
C GLY A 24 13.15 3.74 -9.10
N LEU A 25 12.24 4.57 -9.62
CA LEU A 25 11.11 5.10 -8.85
C LEU A 25 9.81 4.43 -9.29
N TYR A 26 9.32 3.51 -8.46
CA TYR A 26 8.17 2.66 -8.78
C TYR A 26 6.91 3.17 -8.10
N VAL A 27 5.82 3.26 -8.86
CA VAL A 27 4.49 3.43 -8.28
C VAL A 27 4.07 2.11 -7.66
N VAL A 28 3.59 2.14 -6.42
CA VAL A 28 3.14 0.96 -5.68
C VAL A 28 1.74 1.18 -5.10
N GLY A 29 1.23 0.16 -4.42
CA GLY A 29 0.00 0.26 -3.66
C GLY A 29 -1.24 0.48 -4.53
N SER A 30 -2.19 1.22 -3.97
CA SER A 30 -3.54 1.36 -4.53
C SER A 30 -3.55 1.99 -5.93
N SER A 31 -2.52 2.75 -6.28
CA SER A 31 -2.42 3.41 -7.58
C SER A 31 -2.18 2.44 -8.75
N LEU A 32 -1.64 1.23 -8.49
CA LEU A 32 -1.36 0.22 -9.53
C LEU A 32 -1.88 -1.19 -9.22
N ASN A 33 -2.30 -1.51 -7.99
CA ASN A 33 -2.74 -2.86 -7.64
C ASN A 33 -4.15 -3.25 -8.13
N GLY A 34 -4.83 -2.37 -8.88
CA GLY A 34 -6.19 -2.62 -9.40
C GLY A 34 -7.35 -2.33 -8.44
N PHE A 35 -7.05 -2.02 -7.17
CA PHE A 35 -8.01 -1.73 -6.08
C PHE A 35 -8.01 -0.26 -5.63
N GLY A 36 -7.42 0.61 -6.46
CA GLY A 36 -7.41 2.05 -6.27
C GLY A 36 -8.76 2.70 -6.51
N ASN A 37 -9.01 3.75 -5.74
CA ASN A 37 -10.09 4.70 -5.95
C ASN A 37 -9.48 6.05 -6.33
N ASN A 38 -10.22 6.89 -7.06
CA ASN A 38 -9.66 8.13 -7.64
C ASN A 38 -9.08 9.08 -6.58
N THR A 39 -9.51 9.03 -5.33
CA THR A 39 -9.01 9.88 -4.24
C THR A 39 -7.82 9.28 -3.49
N SER A 40 -7.27 8.16 -3.93
CA SER A 40 -6.21 7.48 -3.16
C SER A 40 -4.89 8.23 -3.20
N ASP A 41 -4.13 8.11 -2.12
CA ASP A 41 -2.74 8.57 -2.08
C ASP A 41 -1.90 7.87 -3.15
N MET A 42 -0.78 8.48 -3.50
CA MET A 42 0.18 7.92 -4.44
C MET A 42 1.38 7.37 -3.69
N ASP A 43 1.43 6.04 -3.56
CA ASP A 43 2.55 5.36 -2.92
C ASP A 43 3.70 5.15 -3.92
N LEU A 44 4.91 5.52 -3.53
CA LEU A 44 6.14 5.36 -4.30
C LEU A 44 7.18 4.54 -3.53
N CYS A 45 7.94 3.73 -4.27
CA CYS A 45 9.10 3.00 -3.76
C CYS A 45 10.33 3.39 -4.58
N LEU A 46 11.31 4.01 -3.93
CA LEU A 46 12.62 4.27 -4.54
C LEU A 46 13.52 3.06 -4.35
N MET A 47 13.87 2.38 -5.44
CA MET A 47 14.86 1.31 -5.44
C MET A 47 16.22 1.87 -5.82
N ILE A 48 17.23 1.62 -4.99
CA ILE A 48 18.61 2.10 -5.16
C ILE A 48 19.58 0.92 -5.25
N THR A 49 19.23 -0.22 -4.66
CA THR A 49 20.07 -1.42 -4.63
C THR A 49 19.21 -2.68 -4.60
N ASN A 50 19.77 -3.78 -5.11
CA ASN A 50 19.16 -5.11 -5.03
C ASN A 50 19.37 -5.79 -3.68
N LYS A 51 20.19 -5.21 -2.80
CA LYS A 51 20.38 -5.69 -1.43
C LYS A 51 19.31 -5.14 -0.51
N ASP A 52 19.10 -5.81 0.62
CA ASP A 52 18.24 -5.26 1.67
C ASP A 52 18.87 -3.99 2.25
N LEU A 53 18.02 -2.99 2.51
CA LEU A 53 18.39 -1.72 3.10
C LEU A 53 17.86 -1.68 4.54
N ASP A 54 18.71 -1.33 5.51
CA ASP A 54 18.25 -1.19 6.89
C ASP A 54 17.20 -0.07 6.98
N GLN A 55 15.98 -0.44 7.36
CA GLN A 55 14.85 0.49 7.39
C GLN A 55 14.90 1.47 8.59
N LYS A 56 15.69 1.17 9.62
CA LYS A 56 15.81 2.02 10.82
C LYS A 56 16.88 3.09 10.67
N THR A 57 17.95 2.81 9.94
CA THR A 57 19.09 3.73 9.77
C THR A 57 19.19 4.22 8.33
N ASP A 58 19.46 3.30 7.40
CA ASP A 58 19.91 3.66 6.05
C ASP A 58 18.78 4.26 5.22
N ALA A 59 17.57 3.68 5.31
CA ALA A 59 16.38 4.23 4.68
C ALA A 59 16.06 5.64 5.19
N VAL A 60 16.28 5.92 6.48
CA VAL A 60 16.08 7.26 7.06
C VAL A 60 17.09 8.25 6.49
N VAL A 61 18.36 7.85 6.32
CA VAL A 61 19.39 8.69 5.68
C VAL A 61 19.02 8.97 4.22
N VAL A 62 18.61 7.95 3.46
CA VAL A 62 18.14 8.09 2.08
C VAL A 62 17.00 9.08 1.97
N LEU A 63 15.95 8.92 2.78
CA LEU A 63 14.78 9.79 2.74
C LEU A 63 15.12 11.23 3.16
N ASN A 64 16.05 11.43 4.09
CA ASN A 64 16.53 12.78 4.43
C ASN A 64 17.31 13.44 3.29
N MET A 65 18.14 12.69 2.55
CA MET A 65 18.82 13.23 1.36
C MET A 65 17.80 13.69 0.30
N ILE A 66 16.75 12.90 0.09
CA ILE A 66 15.66 13.27 -0.83
C ILE A 66 14.90 14.49 -0.32
N LEU A 67 14.58 14.54 0.98
CA LEU A 67 13.91 15.68 1.59
C LEU A 67 14.68 16.97 1.34
N SER A 68 15.99 16.98 1.62
CA SER A 68 16.88 18.11 1.37
C SER A 68 16.97 18.48 -0.11
N THR A 69 16.89 17.50 -1.00
CA THR A 69 16.93 17.75 -2.46
C THR A 69 15.64 18.42 -2.94
N LEU A 70 14.50 17.91 -2.48
CA LEU A 70 13.19 18.40 -2.88
C LEU A 70 12.78 19.70 -2.16
N GLN A 71 13.45 20.10 -1.07
CA GLN A 71 13.13 21.35 -0.37
C GLN A 71 13.36 22.59 -1.25
N HIS A 72 14.21 22.45 -2.27
CA HIS A 72 14.59 23.53 -3.17
C HIS A 72 13.70 23.64 -4.42
N THR A 73 12.70 22.77 -4.56
CA THR A 73 11.82 22.78 -5.72
C THR A 73 10.52 23.55 -5.44
N GLU A 74 10.17 24.50 -6.31
CA GLU A 74 9.01 25.38 -6.12
C GLU A 74 7.66 24.65 -6.17
N TRP A 75 7.61 23.48 -6.81
CA TRP A 75 6.39 22.68 -6.97
C TRP A 75 6.12 21.75 -5.77
N VAL A 76 7.03 21.65 -4.80
CA VAL A 76 6.83 20.93 -3.53
C VAL A 76 6.38 21.93 -2.47
N SER A 77 5.19 21.72 -1.90
CA SER A 77 4.62 22.65 -0.91
C SER A 77 4.98 22.27 0.53
N HIS A 78 5.04 20.97 0.83
CA HIS A 78 5.31 20.48 2.18
C HIS A 78 5.88 19.07 2.16
N GLN A 79 6.82 18.79 3.06
CA GLN A 79 7.43 17.48 3.24
C GLN A 79 7.45 17.11 4.71
N LYS A 80 7.18 15.84 5.02
CA LYS A 80 7.25 15.30 6.37
C LYS A 80 7.79 13.89 6.37
N LEU A 81 8.90 13.69 7.09
CA LEU A 81 9.42 12.36 7.36
C LEU A 81 8.65 11.71 8.52
N ILE A 82 8.10 10.53 8.28
CA ILE A 82 7.32 9.75 9.24
C ILE A 82 8.15 8.51 9.62
N LEU A 83 8.63 8.48 10.86
CA LEU A 83 9.45 7.39 11.39
C LEU A 83 8.55 6.25 11.88
N ALA A 84 8.20 5.35 10.98
CA ALA A 84 7.53 4.09 11.27
C ALA A 84 8.50 2.90 11.11
N LYS A 85 8.00 1.66 11.21
CA LYS A 85 8.81 0.45 10.97
C LYS A 85 9.46 0.46 9.57
N VAL A 86 8.73 0.97 8.60
CA VAL A 86 9.25 1.39 7.29
C VAL A 86 9.08 2.90 7.24
N PRO A 87 10.15 3.69 7.21
CA PRO A 87 10.05 5.14 7.20
C PRO A 87 9.44 5.61 5.87
N ILE A 88 8.63 6.65 5.94
CA ILE A 88 7.91 7.21 4.78
C ILE A 88 8.15 8.71 4.74
N LEU A 89 8.59 9.22 3.59
CA LEU A 89 8.61 10.64 3.28
C LEU A 89 7.28 11.00 2.62
N ARG A 90 6.43 11.70 3.36
CA ARG A 90 5.16 12.22 2.85
C ARG A 90 5.37 13.59 2.21
N ILE A 91 4.94 13.75 0.97
CA ILE A 91 5.16 14.94 0.14
C ILE A 91 3.80 15.46 -0.35
N LYS A 92 3.61 16.77 -0.21
CA LYS A 92 2.50 17.53 -0.79
C LYS A 92 3.04 18.57 -1.77
N PHE A 93 2.23 18.92 -2.75
CA PHE A 93 2.64 19.71 -3.90
C PHE A 93 1.83 21.00 -4.04
N ALA A 94 2.42 21.99 -4.70
CA ALA A 94 1.71 23.16 -5.14
C ALA A 94 0.77 22.83 -6.32
N ALA A 95 -0.04 23.81 -6.75
CA ALA A 95 -0.80 23.67 -7.98
C ALA A 95 0.14 23.37 -9.17
N PRO A 96 -0.24 22.49 -10.11
CA PRO A 96 -1.56 21.88 -10.26
C PRO A 96 -1.73 20.52 -9.55
N PHE A 97 -0.85 20.10 -8.63
CA PHE A 97 -0.86 18.77 -7.99
C PHE A 97 -1.28 18.78 -6.51
N SER A 98 -1.90 19.85 -6.04
CA SER A 98 -2.27 20.03 -4.62
C SER A 98 -3.27 19.01 -4.06
N ASP A 99 -4.00 18.32 -4.95
CA ASP A 99 -4.91 17.22 -4.63
C ASP A 99 -4.23 15.85 -4.49
N ILE A 100 -2.92 15.77 -4.77
CA ILE A 100 -2.15 14.52 -4.70
C ILE A 100 -1.22 14.58 -3.48
N THR A 101 -1.29 13.56 -2.63
CA THR A 101 -0.28 13.31 -1.59
C THR A 101 0.55 12.10 -2.03
N VAL A 102 1.87 12.22 -1.91
CA VAL A 102 2.81 11.14 -2.24
C VAL A 102 3.44 10.61 -0.96
N ASP A 103 3.42 9.29 -0.78
CA ASP A 103 4.13 8.59 0.29
C ASP A 103 5.29 7.80 -0.31
N LEU A 104 6.52 8.27 -0.06
CA LEU A 104 7.74 7.68 -0.59
C LEU A 104 8.46 6.83 0.47
N ASN A 105 8.71 5.56 0.16
CA ASN A 105 9.60 4.71 0.95
C ASN A 105 10.91 4.40 0.20
N ALA A 106 11.92 3.95 0.93
CA ALA A 106 13.24 3.62 0.38
C ALA A 106 13.50 2.11 0.41
N ASN A 107 13.71 1.55 -0.78
CA ASN A 107 14.15 0.18 -1.06
C ASN A 107 13.27 -0.93 -0.45
N ASN A 108 11.97 -0.66 -0.26
CA ASN A 108 11.01 -1.65 0.21
C ASN A 108 10.49 -2.52 -0.94
N SER A 109 11.32 -3.45 -1.41
CA SER A 109 10.97 -4.35 -2.53
C SER A 109 9.71 -5.19 -2.29
N VAL A 110 9.35 -5.43 -1.02
CA VAL A 110 8.12 -6.14 -0.65
C VAL A 110 6.87 -5.39 -1.11
N ALA A 111 6.87 -4.05 -1.04
CA ALA A 111 5.74 -3.24 -1.52
C ALA A 111 5.51 -3.42 -3.04
N ILE A 112 6.59 -3.54 -3.81
CA ILE A 112 6.53 -3.78 -5.26
C ILE A 112 5.95 -5.17 -5.53
N LYS A 113 6.50 -6.21 -4.89
CA LYS A 113 6.03 -7.60 -5.03
C LYS A 113 4.55 -7.75 -4.68
N ASN A 114 4.11 -7.14 -3.57
CA ASN A 114 2.71 -7.16 -3.15
C ASN A 114 1.80 -6.41 -4.13
N THR A 115 2.24 -5.26 -4.65
CA THR A 115 1.48 -4.52 -5.68
C THR A 115 1.29 -5.38 -6.92
N HIS A 116 2.34 -6.07 -7.37
CA HIS A 116 2.29 -6.96 -8.52
C HIS A 116 1.34 -8.14 -8.28
N LEU A 117 1.47 -8.84 -7.16
CA LEU A 117 0.60 -9.95 -6.78
C LEU A 117 -0.88 -9.53 -6.74
N LEU A 118 -1.18 -8.41 -6.08
CA LEU A 118 -2.54 -7.89 -5.97
C LEU A 118 -3.10 -7.46 -7.33
N CYS A 119 -2.27 -6.91 -8.21
CA CYS A 119 -2.68 -6.58 -9.59
C CYS A 119 -3.13 -7.85 -10.35
N TYR A 120 -2.39 -8.94 -10.21
CA TYR A 120 -2.77 -10.24 -10.78
C TYR A 120 -4.10 -10.73 -10.20
N TYR A 121 -4.27 -10.73 -8.87
CA TYR A 121 -5.56 -11.08 -8.26
C TYR A 121 -6.71 -10.20 -8.75
N SER A 122 -6.48 -8.90 -8.92
CA SER A 122 -7.50 -7.97 -9.41
C SER A 122 -7.95 -8.26 -10.84
N SER A 123 -7.09 -8.87 -11.64
CA SER A 123 -7.35 -9.19 -13.05
C SER A 123 -7.77 -10.64 -13.25
N PHE A 124 -7.64 -11.48 -12.21
CA PHE A 124 -7.92 -12.91 -12.28
C PHE A 124 -9.41 -13.20 -12.45
N ASP A 125 -10.27 -12.46 -11.74
CA ASP A 125 -11.72 -12.58 -11.84
C ASP A 125 -12.39 -11.21 -11.72
N TRP A 126 -13.35 -10.93 -12.61
CA TRP A 126 -14.03 -9.63 -12.68
C TRP A 126 -14.76 -9.26 -11.38
N ARG A 127 -15.16 -10.24 -10.55
CA ARG A 127 -15.88 -10.05 -9.27
C ARG A 127 -14.98 -9.53 -8.16
N VAL A 128 -13.66 -9.76 -8.26
CA VAL A 128 -12.70 -9.42 -7.20
C VAL A 128 -12.62 -7.92 -6.97
N ARG A 129 -12.52 -7.12 -8.04
CA ARG A 129 -12.42 -5.66 -7.95
C ARG A 129 -13.64 -4.99 -7.31
N PRO A 130 -14.89 -5.26 -7.74
CA PRO A 130 -16.07 -4.67 -7.11
C PRO A 130 -16.27 -5.18 -5.68
N LEU A 131 -15.99 -6.46 -5.39
CA LEU A 131 -16.09 -7.00 -4.03
C LEU A 131 -15.15 -6.27 -3.06
N VAL A 132 -13.86 -6.16 -3.41
CA VAL A 132 -12.87 -5.43 -2.61
C VAL A 132 -13.25 -3.96 -2.45
N SER A 133 -13.79 -3.33 -3.50
CA SER A 133 -14.23 -1.93 -3.43
C SER A 133 -15.37 -1.73 -2.43
N VAL A 134 -16.38 -2.61 -2.45
CA VAL A 134 -17.51 -2.56 -1.51
C VAL A 134 -17.05 -2.82 -0.08
N VAL A 135 -16.23 -3.84 0.15
CA VAL A 135 -15.69 -4.16 1.48
C VAL A 135 -14.84 -3.00 2.01
N LYS A 136 -14.00 -2.38 1.17
CA LYS A 136 -13.17 -1.23 1.55
C LYS A 136 -14.01 -0.03 1.95
N GLU A 137 -15.04 0.30 1.17
CA GLU A 137 -15.93 1.42 1.46
C GLU A 137 -16.83 1.14 2.68
N TRP A 138 -17.33 -0.08 2.80
CA TRP A 138 -18.08 -0.54 3.98
C TRP A 138 -17.22 -0.42 5.24
N ALA A 139 -16.00 -0.96 5.24
CA ALA A 139 -15.08 -0.87 6.37
C ALA A 139 -14.70 0.58 6.69
N LYS A 140 -14.50 1.42 5.67
CA LYS A 140 -14.23 2.86 5.87
C LYS A 140 -15.40 3.58 6.55
N ARG A 141 -16.64 3.28 6.16
CA ARG A 141 -17.86 3.87 6.75
C ARG A 141 -18.18 3.28 8.12
N LYS A 142 -17.97 1.98 8.31
CA LYS A 142 -18.28 1.25 9.55
C LYS A 142 -17.16 1.32 10.60
N GLY A 143 -15.93 1.63 10.21
CA GLY A 143 -14.86 2.05 11.12
C GLY A 143 -15.12 3.40 11.80
N GLY A 144 -16.26 4.04 11.49
CA GLY A 144 -16.82 5.17 12.22
C GLY A 144 -18.32 5.00 12.54
N THR A 145 -18.80 3.79 12.88
CA THR A 145 -20.18 3.67 13.37
C THR A 145 -20.36 4.27 14.76
N GLU A 146 -21.49 4.94 14.96
CA GLU A 146 -22.10 5.19 16.27
C GLU A 146 -23.28 4.20 16.44
N PRO A 147 -23.22 3.28 17.43
CA PRO A 147 -22.05 2.90 18.21
C PRO A 147 -21.06 2.04 17.40
N GLY A 148 -19.78 2.13 17.75
CA GLY A 148 -18.71 1.34 17.12
C GLY A 148 -18.96 -0.15 17.32
N VAL A 149 -19.11 -0.92 16.25
CA VAL A 149 -19.31 -2.39 16.35
C VAL A 149 -18.03 -3.08 16.82
N LEU A 150 -16.87 -2.57 16.42
CA LEU A 150 -15.57 -3.04 16.87
C LEU A 150 -14.64 -1.85 17.13
N PRO A 151 -13.94 -1.81 18.27
CA PRO A 151 -12.96 -0.78 18.54
C PRO A 151 -11.68 -1.03 17.75
N SER A 152 -10.86 0.02 17.56
CA SER A 152 -9.53 -0.14 16.99
C SER A 152 -8.65 -0.97 17.92
N LEU A 153 -8.52 -2.28 17.63
CA LEU A 153 -7.73 -3.21 18.43
C LEU A 153 -6.25 -2.79 18.51
N GLN A 154 -5.77 -2.06 17.50
CA GLN A 154 -4.43 -1.46 17.45
C GLN A 154 -4.26 -0.34 18.49
N GLN A 155 -5.31 0.45 18.76
CA GLN A 155 -5.33 1.44 19.84
C GLN A 155 -5.58 0.80 21.21
N MET A 156 -6.43 -0.24 21.29
CA MET A 156 -6.80 -0.87 22.56
C MET A 156 -5.74 -1.81 23.12
N PHE A 157 -5.02 -2.52 22.24
CA PHE A 157 -3.97 -3.46 22.63
C PHE A 157 -2.65 -3.12 21.94
N PRO A 158 -2.06 -1.95 22.22
CA PRO A 158 -0.80 -1.54 21.61
C PRO A 158 0.34 -2.51 21.96
N ARG A 159 0.28 -3.25 23.07
CA ARG A 159 1.27 -4.29 23.37
C ARG A 159 1.17 -5.55 22.50
N ARG A 160 0.02 -5.78 21.85
CA ARG A 160 -0.26 -6.98 21.02
C ARG A 160 -0.26 -6.68 19.52
N PHE A 161 -0.65 -5.46 19.15
CA PHE A 161 -0.79 -5.03 17.75
C PHE A 161 0.00 -3.76 17.39
N ALA A 162 0.87 -3.23 18.28
CA ALA A 162 1.76 -2.14 17.87
C ALA A 162 2.78 -2.64 16.87
N ASN A 163 3.22 -1.71 16.01
CA ASN A 163 4.33 -1.86 15.07
C ASN A 163 5.69 -2.28 15.70
N LYS A 164 5.76 -2.38 17.04
CA LYS A 164 6.93 -2.88 17.78
C LYS A 164 6.84 -4.37 18.13
N CYS A 165 5.73 -5.05 17.87
CA CYS A 165 5.62 -6.51 18.02
C CYS A 165 6.55 -7.21 17.02
N ASP A 166 7.26 -8.22 17.51
CA ASP A 166 8.26 -8.97 16.74
C ASP A 166 7.57 -9.85 15.69
N VAL A 167 7.71 -9.48 14.42
CA VAL A 167 7.20 -10.25 13.27
C VAL A 167 7.86 -11.64 13.14
N ARG A 168 8.93 -11.93 13.90
CA ARG A 168 9.59 -13.25 13.90
C ARG A 168 8.75 -14.36 14.54
N THR A 169 7.62 -14.04 15.17
CA THR A 169 6.61 -15.03 15.61
C THR A 169 5.48 -15.25 14.59
N LEU A 170 5.49 -14.56 13.45
CA LEU A 170 4.58 -14.82 12.34
C LEU A 170 5.24 -15.81 11.37
N ASN A 171 4.76 -17.04 11.37
CA ASN A 171 5.22 -18.08 10.46
C ASN A 171 4.58 -17.89 9.07
N VAL A 172 5.33 -17.28 8.16
CA VAL A 172 4.97 -17.10 6.73
C VAL A 172 5.85 -17.95 5.80
N THR A 173 6.51 -18.98 6.35
CA THR A 173 7.37 -19.90 5.60
C THR A 173 6.64 -21.20 5.30
N LEU A 174 5.66 -21.15 4.41
CA LEU A 174 5.29 -22.27 3.56
C LEU A 174 5.04 -21.72 2.15
N PRO A 175 5.73 -22.23 1.11
CA PRO A 175 5.25 -22.06 -0.25
C PRO A 175 3.89 -22.76 -0.35
N LEU A 176 2.88 -22.06 -0.86
CA LEU A 176 1.64 -22.71 -1.26
C LEU A 176 1.88 -23.33 -2.63
N ASP A 177 1.79 -24.64 -2.73
CA ASP A 177 1.66 -25.32 -4.02
C ASP A 177 0.36 -24.84 -4.68
N THR A 178 0.39 -24.67 -6.00
CA THR A 178 -0.83 -24.41 -6.77
C THR A 178 -1.77 -25.61 -6.63
N PRO A 179 -2.99 -25.45 -6.08
CA PRO A 179 -3.89 -26.58 -5.91
C PRO A 179 -4.23 -27.14 -7.29
N ALA A 180 -4.17 -28.46 -7.42
CA ALA A 180 -4.67 -29.13 -8.62
C ALA A 180 -6.14 -28.75 -8.81
N THR A 181 -6.61 -28.65 -10.06
CA THR A 181 -8.01 -28.33 -10.39
C THR A 181 -9.04 -29.32 -9.80
N SER A 182 -8.57 -30.46 -9.27
CA SER A 182 -9.35 -31.44 -8.51
C SER A 182 -9.53 -31.09 -7.02
N GLU A 183 -8.75 -30.17 -6.44
CA GLU A 183 -8.78 -29.79 -5.02
C GLU A 183 -9.36 -28.39 -4.78
N TRP A 184 -9.38 -27.53 -5.81
CA TRP A 184 -10.00 -26.21 -5.73
C TRP A 184 -11.35 -26.17 -6.46
N HIS A 185 -12.42 -26.46 -5.71
CA HIS A 185 -13.79 -26.26 -6.20
C HIS A 185 -14.19 -24.79 -6.07
N TYR A 186 -14.22 -24.06 -7.18
CA TYR A 186 -14.83 -22.74 -7.23
C TYR A 186 -16.14 -22.80 -8.01
N SER A 187 -17.19 -22.18 -7.44
CA SER A 187 -18.47 -22.03 -8.14
C SER A 187 -18.43 -20.80 -9.02
N ASP A 188 -18.32 -21.01 -10.33
CA ASP A 188 -18.45 -19.90 -11.29
C ASP A 188 -19.87 -19.32 -11.33
N LYS A 189 -20.84 -19.96 -10.66
CA LYS A 189 -22.25 -19.56 -10.63
C LYS A 189 -22.60 -18.61 -9.48
N SER A 190 -21.73 -18.47 -8.48
CA SER A 190 -22.00 -17.58 -7.35
C SER A 190 -21.97 -16.13 -7.80
N THR A 191 -23.07 -15.43 -7.54
CA THR A 191 -23.23 -14.01 -7.83
C THR A 191 -22.34 -13.17 -6.93
N LEU A 192 -22.03 -11.94 -7.36
CA LEU A 192 -21.26 -10.99 -6.56
C LEU A 192 -21.91 -10.72 -5.18
N GLY A 193 -23.25 -10.70 -5.12
CA GLY A 193 -23.99 -10.52 -3.87
C GLY A 193 -23.84 -11.68 -2.90
N GLU A 194 -23.91 -12.92 -3.39
CA GLU A 194 -23.69 -14.11 -2.58
C GLU A 194 -22.26 -14.18 -2.04
N LEU A 195 -21.26 -13.78 -2.84
CA LEU A 195 -19.87 -13.68 -2.39
C LEU A 195 -19.70 -12.64 -1.27
N LEU A 196 -20.38 -11.49 -1.37
CA LEU A 196 -20.33 -10.47 -0.31
C LEU A 196 -21.01 -10.94 0.98
N ILE A 197 -22.18 -11.59 0.88
CA ILE A 197 -22.87 -12.17 2.04
C ILE A 197 -22.00 -13.24 2.69
N GLY A 198 -21.44 -14.14 1.88
CA GLY A 198 -20.55 -15.21 2.35
C GLY A 198 -19.29 -14.67 3.03
N PHE A 199 -18.70 -13.60 2.51
CA PHE A 199 -17.55 -12.91 3.13
C PHE A 199 -17.90 -12.39 4.53
N LEU A 200 -19.04 -11.70 4.68
CA LEU A 200 -19.47 -11.14 5.96
C LEU A 200 -19.83 -12.24 6.96
N ASP A 201 -20.54 -13.28 6.53
CA ASP A 201 -20.89 -14.43 7.37
C ASP A 201 -19.65 -15.18 7.86
N TYR A 202 -18.67 -15.40 6.97
CA TYR A 202 -17.42 -16.08 7.33
C TYR A 202 -16.68 -15.37 8.45
N TYR A 203 -16.44 -14.07 8.32
CA TYR A 203 -15.73 -13.29 9.34
C TYR A 203 -16.56 -12.99 10.59
N ALA A 204 -17.89 -13.11 10.53
CA ALA A 204 -18.75 -12.92 11.69
C ALA A 204 -18.92 -14.21 12.52
N ASN A 205 -19.04 -15.37 11.87
CA ASN A 205 -19.55 -16.59 12.49
C ASN A 205 -18.63 -17.82 12.36
N LYS A 206 -17.62 -17.80 11.48
CA LYS A 206 -16.82 -18.99 11.14
C LYS A 206 -15.31 -18.83 11.35
N PHE A 207 -14.80 -17.60 11.37
CA PHE A 207 -13.39 -17.30 11.54
C PHE A 207 -13.03 -17.23 13.03
N GLU A 208 -12.38 -18.27 13.57
CA GLU A 208 -11.78 -18.31 14.92
C GLU A 208 -10.32 -17.84 14.93
#